data_AF-A0A832L5V4-F1
#
_entry.id   AF-A0A832L5V4-F1
#
_cell.length_a   1.000
_cell.length_b   1.000
_cell.length_c   1.000
_cell.angle_alpha   90.00
_cell.angle_beta   90.00
_cell.angle_gamma   90.00
#
_symmetry.space_group_name_H-M   'P 1'
#
loop_
_entity.id
_entity.type
_entity.pdbx_description
1 polymer ?
#
loop_
_entity_poly.entity_id
_entity_poly.type
_entity_poly.pdbx_seq_one_letter_code
_entity_poly.pdbx_strand_id
1 'polypeptide(L)'
;MKTIMSYFDETVDYPLDIALNPIPMNTLWRYVSSTFLDGFINHVTPLKVFVLDRYEPDKTEKIKKLKRQIHTKLSQFGDDIIILSEIGENTYMFFWFDMDVSDCYIGRFETTDSKDKVIDSLTNWLNKQKEENEGEEFYEGIDNGIWNYHELPLSFLEGWISF
;
A
#
# COMPACT_ATOMS: atom_id res chain seq x y z
N MET A 1 6.65 -19.45 -0.32
CA MET A 1 7.13 -18.20 0.29
C MET A 1 5.93 -17.48 0.90
N LYS A 2 6.03 -16.96 2.13
CA LYS A 2 4.90 -16.27 2.79
C LYS A 2 4.74 -14.86 2.18
N THR A 3 3.50 -14.46 1.88
CA THR A 3 3.16 -13.14 1.33
C THR A 3 2.39 -12.32 2.35
N ILE A 4 2.35 -10.99 2.21
CA ILE A 4 1.58 -10.12 3.12
C ILE A 4 0.10 -10.52 3.22
N MET A 5 -0.47 -11.01 2.12
CA MET A 5 -1.86 -11.46 2.06
C MET A 5 -2.16 -12.64 3.00
N SER A 6 -1.14 -13.40 3.41
CA SER A 6 -1.31 -14.54 4.32
C SER A 6 -1.55 -14.17 5.79
N TYR A 7 -1.45 -12.87 6.15
CA TYR A 7 -1.80 -12.39 7.50
C TYR A 7 -3.28 -12.00 7.63
N PHE A 8 -4.04 -12.01 6.54
CA PHE A 8 -5.46 -11.73 6.56
C PHE A 8 -6.23 -13.04 6.48
N ASP A 9 -6.98 -13.34 7.53
CA ASP A 9 -7.88 -14.50 7.60
C ASP A 9 -9.12 -14.28 6.73
N GLU A 10 -9.52 -13.02 6.58
CA GLU A 10 -10.71 -12.61 5.85
C GLU A 10 -10.42 -11.43 4.91
N THR A 11 -11.08 -11.42 3.75
CA THR A 11 -11.15 -10.27 2.86
C THR A 11 -12.61 -9.87 2.68
N VAL A 12 -12.93 -8.60 2.96
CA VAL A 12 -14.28 -8.04 2.88
C VAL A 12 -14.33 -6.94 1.84
N ASP A 13 -15.20 -7.11 0.85
CA ASP A 13 -15.46 -6.11 -0.19
C ASP A 13 -16.60 -5.21 0.25
N TYR A 14 -16.46 -3.90 0.01
CA TYR A 14 -17.48 -2.90 0.34
C TYR A 14 -17.97 -3.04 1.80
N PRO A 15 -17.06 -2.96 2.79
CA PRO A 15 -17.41 -3.19 4.18
C PRO A 15 -18.55 -2.27 4.63
N LEU A 16 -19.55 -2.86 5.27
CA LEU A 16 -20.68 -2.15 5.85
C LEU A 16 -20.45 -1.92 7.35
N ASP A 17 -21.23 -1.01 7.94
CA ASP A 17 -21.19 -0.71 9.38
C ASP A 17 -19.80 -0.35 9.93
N ILE A 18 -18.99 0.29 9.09
CA ILE A 18 -17.57 0.62 9.35
C ILE A 18 -17.37 1.34 10.70
N ALA A 19 -18.33 2.18 11.10
CA ALA A 19 -18.26 2.94 12.34
C ALA A 19 -18.38 2.08 13.62
N LEU A 20 -18.95 0.86 13.54
CA LEU A 20 -19.14 -0.01 14.70
C LEU A 20 -17.88 -0.80 15.06
N ASN A 21 -17.14 -1.27 14.05
CA ASN A 21 -15.90 -2.01 14.24
C ASN A 21 -14.94 -1.72 13.07
N PRO A 22 -14.25 -0.57 13.08
CA PRO A 22 -13.38 -0.18 11.98
C PRO A 22 -12.17 -1.12 11.88
N ILE A 23 -11.98 -1.69 10.69
CA ILE A 23 -10.83 -2.52 10.29
C ILE A 23 -10.55 -3.65 11.32
N PRO A 24 -11.40 -4.70 11.37
CA PRO A 24 -11.22 -5.83 12.28
C PRO A 24 -9.81 -6.45 12.16
N MET A 25 -9.37 -7.11 13.24
CA MET A 25 -8.05 -7.74 13.27
C MET A 25 -8.01 -8.92 12.28
N ASN A 26 -6.87 -9.05 11.59
CA ASN A 26 -6.61 -10.05 10.54
C ASN A 26 -7.60 -9.98 9.38
N THR A 27 -8.11 -8.79 9.08
CA THR A 27 -9.04 -8.57 7.97
C THR A 27 -8.47 -7.56 6.99
N LEU A 28 -8.57 -7.86 5.70
CA LEU A 28 -8.34 -6.93 4.61
C LEU A 28 -9.68 -6.41 4.10
N TRP A 29 -9.86 -5.09 4.09
CA TRP A 29 -10.99 -4.45 3.44
C TRP A 29 -10.61 -3.94 2.07
N ARG A 30 -11.48 -4.15 1.09
CA ARG A 30 -11.34 -3.67 -0.29
C ARG A 30 -12.47 -2.73 -0.68
N TYR A 31 -12.21 -1.90 -1.70
CA TYR A 31 -13.14 -0.91 -2.21
C TYR A 31 -13.56 0.09 -1.12
N VAL A 32 -12.56 0.62 -0.41
CA VAL A 32 -12.75 1.61 0.66
C VAL A 32 -12.31 2.98 0.14
N SER A 33 -13.00 4.06 0.53
CA SER A 33 -12.62 5.41 0.09
C SER A 33 -11.21 5.79 0.54
N SER A 34 -10.42 6.43 -0.34
CA SER A 34 -9.12 7.01 0.00
C SER A 34 -9.18 7.98 1.20
N THR A 35 -10.28 8.73 1.36
CA THR A 35 -10.49 9.60 2.53
C THR A 35 -10.54 8.83 3.85
N PHE A 36 -11.03 7.57 3.82
CA PHE A 36 -10.99 6.72 5.00
C PHE A 36 -9.54 6.34 5.33
N LEU A 37 -8.73 5.97 4.33
CA LEU A 37 -7.31 5.66 4.52
C LEU A 37 -6.52 6.87 5.03
N ASP A 38 -6.79 8.07 4.49
CA ASP A 38 -6.21 9.35 4.94
C ASP A 38 -6.43 9.59 6.44
N GLY A 39 -7.58 9.15 6.95
CA GLY A 39 -7.94 9.21 8.37
C GLY A 39 -7.09 8.33 9.28
N PHE A 40 -6.37 7.33 8.75
CA PHE A 40 -5.51 6.43 9.55
C PHE A 40 -4.02 6.65 9.30
N ILE A 41 -3.61 6.96 8.06
CA ILE A 41 -2.19 7.00 7.68
C ILE A 41 -1.36 8.00 8.50
N ASN A 42 -1.98 9.07 9.00
CA ASN A 42 -1.34 10.07 9.87
C ASN A 42 -1.18 9.63 11.34
N HIS A 43 -1.68 8.45 11.70
CA HIS A 43 -1.72 7.93 13.07
C HIS A 43 -0.99 6.58 13.22
N VAL A 44 -0.14 6.24 12.26
CA VAL A 44 0.64 4.99 12.22
C VAL A 44 2.13 5.29 12.04
N THR A 45 2.99 4.28 12.25
CA THR A 45 4.44 4.38 11.99
C THR A 45 4.79 3.64 10.70
N PRO A 46 5.06 4.33 9.57
CA PRO A 46 5.40 3.67 8.32
C PRO A 46 6.70 2.87 8.42
N LEU A 47 6.70 1.67 7.86
CA LEU A 47 7.87 0.79 7.76
C LEU A 47 8.43 0.73 6.34
N LYS A 48 7.53 0.68 5.35
CA LYS A 48 7.85 0.66 3.93
C LYS A 48 6.78 1.39 3.14
N VAL A 49 7.19 2.07 2.08
CA VAL A 49 6.29 2.66 1.09
C VAL A 49 6.81 2.37 -0.31
N PHE A 50 5.91 2.00 -1.20
CA PHE A 50 6.20 1.72 -2.59
C PHE A 50 5.23 2.48 -3.48
N VAL A 51 5.75 3.01 -4.59
CA VAL A 51 4.94 3.41 -5.73
C VAL A 51 4.97 2.30 -6.77
N LEU A 52 3.82 1.95 -7.31
CA LEU A 52 3.69 0.92 -8.33
C LEU A 52 3.85 1.53 -9.73
N ASP A 53 4.19 0.69 -10.69
CA ASP A 53 4.09 0.99 -12.11
C ASP A 53 2.91 0.17 -12.66
N ARG A 54 1.65 0.60 -12.45
CA ARG A 54 0.48 -0.08 -13.03
C ARG A 54 -0.04 0.62 -14.28
N TYR A 55 0.03 1.95 -14.29
CA TYR A 55 -0.57 2.79 -15.34
C TYR A 55 0.48 3.57 -16.15
N GLU A 56 1.64 3.86 -15.54
CA GLU A 56 2.77 4.50 -16.20
C GLU A 56 4.07 3.75 -15.84
N PRO A 57 4.92 3.40 -16.81
CA PRO A 57 6.14 2.65 -16.54
C PRO A 57 7.26 3.57 -16.02
N ASP A 58 8.14 3.00 -15.20
CA ASP A 58 9.41 3.60 -14.77
C ASP A 58 9.29 5.02 -14.16
N LYS A 59 8.93 5.05 -12.88
CA LYS A 59 8.84 6.30 -12.10
C LYS A 59 10.17 6.76 -11.51
N THR A 60 11.29 6.09 -11.82
CA THR A 60 12.59 6.32 -11.18
C THR A 60 13.03 7.80 -11.25
N GLU A 61 12.94 8.41 -12.43
CA GLU A 61 13.38 9.80 -12.64
C GLU A 61 12.44 10.82 -12.00
N LYS A 62 11.13 10.51 -11.89
CA LYS A 62 10.19 11.35 -11.14
C LYS A 62 10.54 11.29 -9.65
N ILE A 63 10.75 10.10 -9.11
CA ILE A 63 11.08 9.88 -7.69
C ILE A 63 12.37 10.59 -7.30
N LYS A 64 13.44 10.49 -8.10
CA LYS A 64 14.73 11.17 -7.83
C LYS A 64 14.62 12.69 -7.74
N LYS A 65 13.68 13.29 -8.47
CA LYS A 65 13.48 14.74 -8.51
C LYS A 65 12.60 15.26 -7.37
N LEU A 66 11.89 14.36 -6.68
CA LEU A 66 11.03 14.74 -5.59
C LEU A 66 11.87 15.24 -4.41
N LYS A 67 11.44 16.38 -3.88
CA LYS A 67 12.00 16.96 -2.66
C LYS A 67 11.15 16.50 -1.48
N ARG A 68 11.76 16.48 -0.30
CA ARG A 68 11.04 16.30 0.96
C ARG A 68 9.91 17.33 1.06
N GLN A 69 8.73 16.87 1.46
CA GLN A 69 7.54 17.69 1.66
C GLN A 69 7.17 17.69 3.14
N ILE A 70 6.50 18.76 3.59
CA ILE A 70 5.92 18.87 4.95
C ILE A 70 4.49 18.33 4.93
N HIS A 71 3.82 18.42 3.79
CA HIS A 71 2.56 17.74 3.50
C HIS A 71 2.74 16.95 2.22
N THR A 72 2.60 15.64 2.31
CA THR A 72 2.81 14.74 1.18
C THR A 72 1.48 14.35 0.58
N LYS A 73 1.28 14.73 -0.68
CA LYS A 73 0.13 14.31 -1.46
C LYS A 73 0.48 13.05 -2.26
N LEU A 74 -0.02 11.89 -1.88
CA LEU A 74 0.32 10.61 -2.50
C LEU A 74 -0.17 10.53 -3.97
N SER A 75 -1.26 11.20 -4.35
CA SER A 75 -1.69 11.23 -5.76
C SER A 75 -0.66 11.85 -6.71
N GLN A 76 0.36 12.56 -6.20
CA GLN A 76 1.39 13.19 -7.03
C GLN A 76 2.25 12.17 -7.80
N PHE A 77 2.27 10.91 -7.34
CA PHE A 77 3.01 9.84 -7.99
C PHE A 77 2.32 9.29 -9.25
N GLY A 78 1.03 9.61 -9.43
CA GLY A 78 0.24 9.23 -10.61
C GLY A 78 0.14 7.72 -10.80
N ASP A 79 0.09 6.98 -9.70
CA ASP A 79 -0.08 5.53 -9.64
C ASP A 79 -0.36 5.13 -8.20
N ASP A 80 -0.49 3.84 -7.99
CA ASP A 80 -0.85 3.26 -6.72
C ASP A 80 0.30 3.34 -5.72
N ILE A 81 -0.08 3.49 -4.45
CA ILE A 81 0.85 3.56 -3.33
C ILE A 81 0.54 2.44 -2.35
N ILE A 82 1.54 1.60 -2.08
CA ILE A 82 1.49 0.56 -1.07
C ILE A 82 2.26 1.02 0.16
N ILE A 83 1.64 0.95 1.34
CA ILE A 83 2.30 1.27 2.61
C ILE A 83 2.09 0.14 3.60
N LEU A 84 3.18 -0.29 4.24
CA LEU A 84 3.14 -1.13 5.43
C LEU A 84 3.55 -0.29 6.63
N SER A 85 2.75 -0.34 7.68
CA SER A 85 2.98 0.42 8.92
C SER A 85 2.86 -0.46 10.15
N GLU A 86 3.56 -0.08 11.21
CA GLU A 86 3.40 -0.60 12.56
C GLU A 86 2.42 0.29 13.33
N ILE A 87 1.53 -0.33 14.10
CA ILE A 87 0.54 0.38 14.93
C ILE A 87 0.58 -0.05 16.40
N GLY A 88 1.43 -1.01 16.75
CA GLY A 88 1.62 -1.54 18.09
C GLY A 88 2.62 -2.69 18.08
N GLU A 89 2.86 -3.29 19.23
CA GLU A 89 3.69 -4.49 19.31
C GLU A 89 3.06 -5.59 18.46
N ASN A 90 3.82 -6.13 17.51
CA ASN A 90 3.39 -7.24 16.65
C ASN A 90 2.10 -6.98 15.86
N THR A 91 1.70 -5.71 15.71
CA THR A 91 0.46 -5.31 15.07
C THR A 91 0.75 -4.31 13.96
N TYR A 92 0.20 -4.57 12.78
CA TYR A 92 0.53 -3.88 11.55
C TYR A 92 -0.72 -3.44 10.81
N MET A 93 -0.55 -2.42 9.96
CA MET A 93 -1.57 -1.95 9.04
C MET A 93 -1.00 -1.90 7.62
N PHE A 94 -1.76 -2.44 6.68
CA PHE A 94 -1.48 -2.42 5.25
C PHE A 94 -2.41 -1.40 4.59
N PHE A 95 -1.85 -0.59 3.70
CA PHE A 95 -2.58 0.38 2.89
C PHE A 95 -2.26 0.15 1.42
N TRP A 96 -3.29 0.17 0.60
CA TRP A 96 -3.21 0.29 -0.85
C TRP A 96 -4.04 1.49 -1.25
N PHE A 97 -3.39 2.57 -1.65
CA PHE A 97 -4.06 3.70 -2.28
C PHE A 97 -4.05 3.52 -3.79
N ASP A 98 -5.23 3.42 -4.38
CA ASP A 98 -5.42 3.30 -5.81
C ASP A 98 -5.49 4.69 -6.47
N MET A 99 -4.86 4.85 -7.64
CA MET A 99 -4.60 6.16 -8.25
C MET A 99 -5.87 6.92 -8.66
N ASP A 100 -6.93 6.20 -9.03
CA ASP A 100 -8.22 6.78 -9.38
C ASP A 100 -9.23 6.74 -8.22
N VAL A 101 -8.74 6.34 -7.03
CA VAL A 101 -9.42 6.28 -5.74
C VAL A 101 -10.63 5.35 -5.70
N SER A 102 -10.83 4.52 -6.72
CA SER A 102 -11.98 3.62 -6.80
C SER A 102 -11.76 2.33 -6.02
N ASP A 103 -10.51 1.85 -5.96
CA ASP A 103 -10.17 0.50 -5.51
C ASP A 103 -9.15 0.48 -4.36
N CYS A 104 -9.23 1.41 -3.40
CA CYS A 104 -8.28 1.41 -2.27
C CYS A 104 -8.57 0.29 -1.25
N TYR A 105 -7.49 -0.27 -0.69
CA TYR A 105 -7.55 -1.33 0.33
C TYR A 105 -6.91 -0.89 1.64
N ILE A 106 -7.43 -1.41 2.75
CA ILE A 106 -6.85 -1.23 4.08
C ILE A 106 -7.02 -2.49 4.89
N GLY A 107 -5.98 -2.94 5.58
CA GLY A 107 -6.04 -4.14 6.41
C GLY A 107 -5.26 -3.97 7.69
N ARG A 108 -5.71 -4.62 8.76
CA ARG A 108 -5.02 -4.68 10.04
C ARG A 108 -4.77 -6.13 10.41
N PHE A 109 -3.58 -6.45 10.91
CA PHE A 109 -3.25 -7.81 11.32
C PHE A 109 -2.28 -7.83 12.49
N GLU A 110 -2.32 -8.93 13.24
CA GLU A 110 -1.36 -9.26 14.29
C GLU A 110 -0.58 -10.53 13.92
N THR A 111 0.65 -10.64 14.39
CA THR A 111 1.45 -11.84 14.12
C THR A 111 2.57 -12.08 15.12
N THR A 112 3.00 -13.33 15.26
CA THR A 112 4.20 -13.69 16.00
C THR A 112 5.48 -13.68 15.16
N ASP A 113 5.35 -13.43 13.85
CA ASP A 113 6.52 -13.26 12.98
C ASP A 113 7.30 -11.99 13.34
N SER A 114 8.61 -12.01 13.16
CA SER A 114 9.45 -10.83 13.37
C SER A 114 9.11 -9.73 12.36
N LYS A 115 9.36 -8.48 12.74
CA LYS A 115 9.19 -7.31 11.87
C LYS A 115 9.85 -7.50 10.49
N ASP A 116 11.06 -8.05 10.45
CA ASP A 116 11.77 -8.33 9.20
C ASP A 116 11.01 -9.32 8.32
N LYS A 117 10.45 -10.39 8.90
CA LYS A 117 9.61 -11.35 8.14
C LYS A 117 8.33 -10.72 7.61
N VAL A 118 7.74 -9.78 8.35
CA VAL A 118 6.56 -9.04 7.90
C VAL A 118 6.92 -8.16 6.71
N ILE A 119 8.03 -7.43 6.78
CA ILE A 119 8.55 -6.63 5.66
C ILE A 119 8.86 -7.51 4.45
N ASP A 120 9.56 -8.63 4.66
CA ASP A 120 9.89 -9.58 3.58
C ASP A 120 8.62 -10.12 2.91
N SER A 121 7.57 -10.39 3.68
CA SER A 121 6.31 -10.88 3.13
C SER A 121 5.65 -9.91 2.14
N LEU A 122 5.83 -8.60 2.33
CA LEU A 122 5.32 -7.58 1.42
C LEU A 122 6.16 -7.57 0.13
N THR A 123 7.48 -7.56 0.25
CA THR A 123 8.39 -7.64 -0.90
C THR A 123 8.17 -8.92 -1.70
N ASN A 124 7.95 -10.05 -1.01
CA ASN A 124 7.62 -11.35 -1.61
C ASN A 124 6.32 -11.30 -2.41
N TRP A 125 5.31 -10.59 -1.90
CA TRP A 125 4.05 -10.39 -2.62
C TRP A 125 4.26 -9.53 -3.86
N LEU A 126 4.93 -8.38 -3.74
CA LEU A 126 5.21 -7.48 -4.85
C LEU A 126 6.03 -8.17 -5.95
N ASN A 127 7.07 -8.93 -5.59
CA ASN A 127 7.86 -9.72 -6.54
C ASN A 127 7.01 -10.76 -7.27
N LYS A 128 6.16 -11.48 -6.54
CA LYS A 128 5.26 -12.45 -7.16
C LYS A 128 4.30 -11.78 -8.16
N GLN A 129 3.74 -10.61 -7.83
CA GLN A 129 2.85 -9.87 -8.74
C GLN A 129 3.60 -9.39 -9.99
N LYS A 130 4.84 -8.93 -9.83
CA LYS A 130 5.71 -8.57 -10.95
C LYS A 130 6.02 -9.77 -11.86
N GLU A 131 6.38 -10.91 -11.29
CA GLU A 131 6.64 -12.16 -12.02
C GLU A 131 5.40 -12.63 -12.80
N GLU A 132 4.20 -12.45 -12.25
CA GLU A 132 2.94 -12.80 -12.93
C GLU A 132 2.67 -11.93 -14.17
N ASN A 133 3.27 -10.75 -14.27
CA ASN A 133 3.16 -9.84 -15.43
C ASN A 133 4.39 -9.88 -16.35
N GLU A 134 5.37 -10.77 -16.07
CA GLU A 134 6.59 -10.85 -16.87
C GLU A 134 6.30 -11.37 -18.28
N GLY A 135 6.65 -10.55 -19.28
CA GLY A 135 6.49 -10.90 -20.70
C GLY A 135 5.16 -10.50 -21.33
N GLU A 136 4.24 -9.93 -20.54
CA GLU A 136 3.03 -9.29 -21.08
C GLU A 136 3.36 -7.97 -21.80
N GLU A 137 2.43 -7.38 -22.54
CA GLU A 137 2.63 -6.05 -23.14
C GLU A 137 2.13 -4.96 -22.18
N PHE A 138 2.93 -3.90 -21.99
CA PHE A 138 2.53 -2.75 -21.19
C PHE A 138 1.84 -1.69 -22.06
N TYR A 139 0.70 -1.21 -21.59
CA TYR A 139 -0.08 -0.16 -22.24
C TYR A 139 -0.30 1.02 -21.28
N GLU A 140 0.20 2.20 -21.65
CA GLU A 140 0.10 3.40 -20.81
C GLU A 140 -1.35 3.86 -20.63
N GLY A 141 -1.71 4.21 -19.39
CA GLY A 141 -3.02 4.74 -19.03
C GLY A 141 -4.12 3.70 -18.83
N ILE A 142 -3.79 2.40 -18.90
CA ILE A 142 -4.67 1.31 -18.47
C ILE A 142 -4.05 0.56 -17.31
N ASP A 143 -4.86 -0.18 -16.56
CA ASP A 143 -4.37 -1.05 -15.50
C ASP A 143 -3.67 -2.28 -16.10
N ASN A 144 -2.35 -2.36 -15.93
CA ASN A 144 -1.52 -3.48 -16.38
C ASN A 144 -1.26 -4.50 -15.25
N GLY A 145 -1.95 -4.39 -14.11
CA GLY A 145 -1.50 -5.04 -12.89
C GLY A 145 -0.16 -4.47 -12.40
N ILE A 146 0.47 -5.12 -11.42
CA ILE A 146 1.76 -4.64 -10.88
C ILE A 146 2.89 -5.06 -11.83
N TRP A 147 3.19 -4.22 -12.82
CA TRP A 147 4.29 -4.45 -13.76
C TRP A 147 5.66 -4.32 -13.09
N ASN A 148 5.81 -3.32 -12.22
CA ASN A 148 7.01 -3.07 -11.43
C ASN A 148 6.66 -2.21 -10.20
N TYR A 149 7.64 -1.94 -9.33
CA TYR A 149 7.46 -1.09 -8.16
C TYR A 149 8.78 -0.43 -7.74
N HIS A 150 8.69 0.68 -7.02
CA HIS A 150 9.83 1.45 -6.52
C HIS A 150 9.65 1.77 -5.04
N GLU A 151 10.63 1.40 -4.22
CA GLU A 151 10.64 1.79 -2.81
C GLU A 151 10.92 3.29 -2.66
N LEU A 152 10.07 3.98 -1.91
CA LEU A 152 10.26 5.39 -1.58
C LEU A 152 10.96 5.52 -0.21
N PRO A 153 11.86 6.51 -0.04
CA PRO A 153 12.36 6.88 1.27
C PRO A 153 11.22 7.22 2.24
N LEU A 154 11.27 6.70 3.48
CA LEU A 154 10.25 7.01 4.50
C LEU A 154 10.14 8.51 4.83
N SER A 155 11.17 9.30 4.50
CA SER A 155 11.14 10.75 4.65
C SER A 155 10.08 11.43 3.77
N PHE A 156 9.53 10.74 2.76
CA PHE A 156 8.34 11.19 2.05
C PHE A 156 7.07 11.14 2.89
N LEU A 157 7.07 10.39 3.99
CA LEU A 157 5.93 10.30 4.91
C LEU A 157 6.17 11.12 6.19
N GLU A 158 7.19 11.99 6.21
CA GLU A 158 7.46 12.92 7.32
C GLU A 158 6.56 14.16 7.23
N GLY A 159 5.36 14.09 7.79
CA GLY A 159 4.43 15.21 7.82
C GLY A 159 2.98 14.78 7.75
N TRP A 160 2.10 15.69 7.31
CA TRP A 160 0.72 15.32 7.03
C TRP A 160 0.63 14.63 5.67
N ILE A 161 0.05 13.44 5.64
CA ILE A 161 -0.11 12.62 4.45
C ILE A 161 -1.58 12.66 4.03
N SER A 162 -1.81 12.83 2.74
CA SER A 162 -3.13 12.69 2.13
C SER A 162 -2.99 12.09 0.74
N PHE A 163 -4.04 11.47 0.22
CA PHE A 163 -4.06 11.06 -1.18
C PHE A 163 -4.31 12.23 -2.13
#